data_AF-A0A661AL75-F1
#
_entry.id   AF-A0A661AL75-F1
#
_cell.length_a   1.000
_cell.length_b   1.000
_cell.length_c   1.000
_cell.angle_alpha   90.00
_cell.angle_beta   90.00
_cell.angle_gamma   90.00
#
_symmetry.space_group_name_H-M   'P 1'
#
loop_
_entity.id
_entity.type
_entity.pdbx_description
1 polymer ?
#
loop_
_entity_poly.entity_id
_entity_poly.type
_entity_poly.pdbx_seq_one_letter_code
_entity_poly.pdbx_strand_id
1 'polypeptide(L)'
;MSTKKKRISKNRKNWLIVSIAVILLVVAALLAYKPASNKGNALAVGELLENPHAEWLGMYMKGYKVGYVVSKIDTLKDGYRVLSYTYMRINPVSGQEKEVEYFVEARTDTGFDMRGFSFRMVSGDYQFTASGEKRGKKLTIHYTSGGEERVIEKELKLPQLPATLEGLVSLGKTGEFEFYDPTTQSLMKVKVKYIGEGI
;
A
#
# COMPACT_ATOMS: atom_id res chain seq x y z
N MET A 1 62.04 -25.25 26.80
CA MET A 1 60.70 -25.75 27.18
C MET A 1 59.65 -24.93 26.44
N SER A 2 58.83 -25.58 25.60
CA SER A 2 58.04 -24.94 24.53
C SER A 2 56.52 -24.97 24.78
N THR A 3 55.91 -23.79 24.61
CA THR A 3 54.59 -23.45 24.03
C THR A 3 53.30 -24.20 24.45
N LYS A 4 52.47 -23.50 25.26
CA LYS A 4 51.01 -23.72 25.38
C LYS A 4 50.28 -22.38 25.46
N LYS A 5 49.98 -21.73 24.32
CA LYS A 5 49.08 -20.54 24.33
C LYS A 5 48.25 -20.27 23.05
N LYS A 6 48.10 -21.24 22.13
CA LYS A 6 47.46 -21.01 20.82
C LYS A 6 46.02 -21.53 20.65
N ARG A 7 45.42 -22.22 21.63
CA ARG A 7 44.15 -22.96 21.42
C ARG A 7 42.88 -22.19 21.83
N ILE A 8 42.99 -21.14 22.64
CA ILE A 8 41.82 -20.40 23.18
C ILE A 8 41.35 -19.25 22.24
N SER A 9 42.22 -18.75 21.35
CA SER A 9 41.90 -17.60 20.47
C SER A 9 41.06 -17.96 19.24
N LYS A 10 41.09 -19.23 18.78
CA LYS A 10 40.42 -19.67 17.55
C LYS A 10 38.90 -19.70 17.68
N ASN A 11 38.38 -20.14 18.83
CA ASN A 11 36.94 -20.22 19.08
C ASN A 11 36.29 -18.83 19.20
N ARG A 12 36.96 -17.86 19.86
CA ARG A 12 36.48 -16.48 19.92
C ARG A 12 36.48 -15.80 18.55
N LYS A 13 37.50 -16.04 17.72
CA LYS A 13 37.54 -15.55 16.33
C LYS A 13 36.40 -16.10 15.48
N ASN A 14 36.10 -17.39 15.59
CA ASN A 14 35.00 -18.00 14.84
C ASN A 14 33.63 -17.43 15.23
N TRP A 15 33.39 -17.18 16.52
CA TRP A 15 32.16 -16.53 16.99
C TRP A 15 32.02 -15.10 16.48
N LEU A 16 33.11 -14.32 16.45
CA LEU A 16 33.08 -12.97 15.87
C LEU A 16 32.73 -12.98 14.37
N ILE A 17 33.27 -13.93 13.61
CA ILE A 17 32.98 -14.07 12.17
C ILE A 17 31.50 -14.41 11.95
N VAL A 18 30.94 -15.32 12.74
CA VAL A 18 29.52 -15.69 12.66
C VAL A 18 28.62 -14.49 12.99
N SER A 19 28.92 -13.72 14.04
CA SER A 19 28.15 -12.53 14.38
C SER A 19 28.18 -11.47 13.27
N ILE A 20 29.34 -11.25 12.66
CA ILE A 20 29.48 -10.31 11.54
C ILE A 20 28.67 -10.80 10.33
N ALA A 21 28.71 -12.10 10.02
CA ALA A 21 27.94 -12.68 8.91
C ALA A 21 26.41 -12.55 9.14
N VAL A 22 25.95 -12.75 10.37
CA VAL A 22 24.52 -12.56 10.73
C VAL A 22 24.12 -11.10 10.61
N ILE A 23 24.94 -10.16 11.09
CA ILE A 23 24.67 -8.72 10.96
C ILE A 23 24.63 -8.32 9.48
N LEU A 24 25.57 -8.80 8.66
CA LEU A 24 25.57 -8.52 7.22
C LEU A 24 24.35 -9.11 6.51
N LEU A 25 23.88 -10.30 6.91
CA LEU A 25 22.64 -10.89 6.39
C LEU A 25 21.42 -10.06 6.79
N VAL A 26 21.35 -9.58 8.04
CA VAL A 26 20.25 -8.72 8.50
C VAL A 26 20.28 -7.37 7.79
N VAL A 27 21.45 -6.75 7.60
CA VAL A 27 21.60 -5.51 6.85
C VAL A 27 21.25 -5.71 5.38
N ALA A 28 21.70 -6.81 4.75
CA ALA A 28 21.33 -7.13 3.37
C ALA A 28 19.81 -7.38 3.24
N ALA A 29 19.17 -8.01 4.22
CA ALA A 29 17.72 -8.20 4.23
C ALA A 29 16.96 -6.87 4.41
N LEU A 30 17.47 -5.95 5.23
CA LEU A 30 16.92 -4.60 5.41
C LEU A 30 17.12 -3.74 4.15
N LEU A 31 18.26 -3.84 3.47
CA LEU A 31 18.53 -3.12 2.21
C LEU A 31 17.78 -3.71 1.01
N ALA A 32 17.51 -5.02 1.02
CA ALA A 32 16.65 -5.68 0.04
C ALA A 32 15.16 -5.34 0.26
N TYR A 33 14.80 -4.88 1.45
CA TYR A 33 13.48 -4.33 1.75
C TYR A 33 13.34 -2.95 1.10
N LYS A 34 13.16 -2.95 -0.23
CA LYS A 34 12.96 -1.72 -0.99
C LYS A 34 11.54 -1.20 -0.71
N PRO A 35 11.37 -0.01 -0.10
CA PRO A 35 10.07 0.66 -0.13
C PRO A 35 9.66 0.83 -1.60
N ALA A 36 8.37 0.68 -1.88
CA ALA A 36 7.85 0.71 -3.25
C ALA A 36 8.34 1.97 -3.99
N SER A 37 9.12 1.74 -5.06
CA SER A 37 9.73 2.81 -5.85
C SER A 37 8.68 3.64 -6.59
N ASN A 38 8.76 4.97 -6.48
CA ASN A 38 7.90 5.92 -7.18
C ASN A 38 7.90 5.80 -8.71
N LYS A 39 8.94 5.22 -9.31
CA LYS A 39 9.02 4.98 -10.76
C LYS A 39 8.09 3.84 -11.22
N GLY A 40 7.85 2.84 -10.37
CA GLY A 40 6.93 1.75 -10.68
C GLY A 40 5.49 2.23 -10.79
N ASN A 41 5.08 3.15 -9.90
CA ASN A 41 3.72 3.70 -9.88
C ASN A 41 3.38 4.48 -11.16
N ALA A 42 4.31 5.29 -11.71
CA ALA A 42 4.04 6.06 -12.92
C ALA A 42 3.82 5.16 -14.16
N LEU A 43 4.61 4.10 -14.30
CA LEU A 43 4.44 3.11 -15.37
C LEU A 43 3.13 2.34 -15.20
N ALA A 44 2.81 1.94 -13.97
CA ALA A 44 1.57 1.23 -13.67
C ALA A 44 0.31 2.09 -13.90
N VAL A 45 0.38 3.41 -13.64
CA VAL A 45 -0.71 4.34 -13.98
C VAL A 45 -0.91 4.39 -15.50
N GLY A 46 0.15 4.55 -16.28
CA GLY A 46 0.06 4.55 -17.75
C GLY A 46 -0.56 3.26 -18.30
N GLU A 47 -0.06 2.11 -17.83
CA GLU A 47 -0.61 0.80 -18.20
C GLU A 47 -2.10 0.67 -17.83
N LEU A 48 -2.50 1.18 -16.65
CA LEU A 48 -3.88 1.13 -16.19
C LEU A 48 -4.81 2.02 -17.05
N LEU A 49 -4.38 3.23 -17.38
CA LEU A 49 -5.16 4.19 -18.16
C LEU A 49 -5.38 3.74 -19.61
N GLU A 50 -4.44 2.99 -20.17
CA GLU A 50 -4.54 2.43 -21.53
C GLU A 50 -5.19 1.04 -21.54
N ASN A 51 -5.52 0.47 -20.38
CA ASN A 51 -6.07 -0.88 -20.29
C ASN A 51 -7.55 -0.93 -20.74
N PRO A 52 -7.91 -1.69 -21.78
CA PRO A 52 -9.28 -1.79 -22.25
C PRO A 52 -10.22 -2.53 -21.29
N HIS A 53 -9.67 -3.26 -20.32
CA HIS A 53 -10.41 -3.98 -19.28
C HIS A 53 -10.40 -3.24 -17.94
N ALA A 54 -9.89 -2.00 -17.88
CA ALA A 54 -10.04 -1.19 -16.69
C ALA A 54 -11.48 -0.69 -16.56
N GLU A 55 -11.96 -0.65 -15.32
CA GLU A 55 -13.25 -0.05 -15.00
C GLU A 55 -13.10 1.45 -14.76
N TRP A 56 -14.06 2.22 -15.25
CA TRP A 56 -14.07 3.69 -15.15
C TRP A 56 -15.31 4.15 -14.40
N LEU A 57 -15.09 4.88 -13.29
CA LEU A 57 -16.16 5.46 -12.50
C LEU A 57 -16.03 6.98 -12.46
N GLY A 58 -17.11 7.70 -12.79
CA GLY A 58 -17.15 9.15 -12.67
C GLY A 58 -17.41 9.60 -11.24
N MET A 59 -16.66 10.61 -10.77
CA MET A 59 -16.88 11.22 -9.46
C MET A 59 -17.67 12.52 -9.63
N TYR A 60 -18.77 12.65 -8.88
CA TYR A 60 -19.66 13.80 -8.94
C TYR A 60 -19.86 14.42 -7.56
N MET A 61 -19.81 15.75 -7.48
CA MET A 61 -20.10 16.52 -6.28
C MET A 61 -21.12 17.60 -6.61
N LYS A 62 -22.24 17.63 -5.86
CA LYS A 62 -23.37 18.54 -6.10
C LYS A 62 -23.86 18.53 -7.57
N GLY A 63 -23.85 17.36 -8.20
CA GLY A 63 -24.26 17.18 -9.60
C GLY A 63 -23.20 17.50 -10.66
N TYR A 64 -22.04 18.03 -10.27
CA TYR A 64 -20.94 18.35 -11.20
C TYR A 64 -19.89 17.25 -11.18
N LYS A 65 -19.38 16.87 -12.36
CA LYS A 65 -18.24 15.95 -12.45
C LYS A 65 -17.00 16.65 -11.89
N VAL A 66 -16.41 16.06 -10.87
CA VAL A 66 -15.21 16.56 -10.20
C VAL A 66 -14.00 15.67 -10.41
N GLY A 67 -14.17 14.50 -11.02
CA GLY A 67 -13.07 13.56 -11.21
C GLY A 67 -13.50 12.23 -11.80
N TYR A 68 -12.58 11.28 -11.74
CA TYR A 68 -12.80 9.89 -12.13
C TYR A 68 -11.86 8.95 -11.37
N VAL A 69 -12.28 7.71 -11.26
CA VAL A 69 -11.48 6.58 -10.79
C VAL A 69 -11.34 5.60 -11.95
N VAL A 70 -10.14 5.06 -12.12
CA VAL A 70 -9.83 3.93 -13.00
C VAL A 70 -9.32 2.80 -12.14
N SER A 71 -9.90 1.62 -12.25
CA SER A 71 -9.52 0.45 -11.46
C SER A 71 -9.34 -0.79 -12.32
N LYS A 72 -8.51 -1.71 -11.81
CA LYS A 72 -8.34 -3.04 -12.39
C LYS A 72 -8.01 -4.03 -11.28
N ILE A 73 -8.61 -5.21 -11.36
CA ILE A 73 -8.34 -6.32 -10.44
C ILE A 73 -7.72 -7.47 -11.25
N ASP A 74 -6.44 -7.73 -11.01
CA ASP A 74 -5.74 -8.89 -11.56
C ASP A 74 -5.83 -10.07 -10.58
N THR A 75 -6.20 -11.24 -11.09
CA THR A 75 -6.17 -12.47 -10.30
C THR A 75 -4.73 -12.99 -10.17
N LEU A 76 -4.32 -13.27 -8.94
CA LEU A 76 -3.05 -13.92 -8.61
C LEU A 76 -3.30 -15.34 -8.11
N LYS A 77 -2.25 -16.16 -8.03
CA LYS A 77 -2.35 -17.54 -7.50
C LYS A 77 -2.99 -17.61 -6.11
N ASP A 78 -2.66 -16.65 -5.23
CA ASP A 78 -3.03 -16.67 -3.81
C ASP A 78 -3.89 -15.46 -3.39
N GLY A 79 -4.56 -14.77 -4.33
CA GLY A 79 -5.37 -13.59 -4.04
C GLY A 79 -5.47 -12.64 -5.23
N TYR A 80 -5.47 -11.33 -4.98
CA TYR A 80 -5.63 -10.32 -6.04
C TYR A 80 -4.56 -9.24 -5.98
N ARG A 81 -4.26 -8.65 -7.14
CA ARG A 81 -3.59 -7.36 -7.26
C ARG A 81 -4.63 -6.35 -7.71
N VAL A 82 -4.86 -5.32 -6.92
CA VAL A 82 -5.80 -4.25 -7.22
C VAL A 82 -5.03 -3.00 -7.55
N LEU A 83 -5.27 -2.44 -8.74
CA LEU A 83 -4.74 -1.17 -9.19
C LEU A 83 -5.87 -0.16 -9.20
N SER A 84 -5.65 1.02 -8.66
CA SER A 84 -6.62 2.11 -8.69
C SER A 84 -5.90 3.44 -8.85
N TYR A 85 -6.32 4.21 -9.85
CA TYR A 85 -5.90 5.58 -10.08
C TYR A 85 -7.10 6.50 -9.96
N THR A 86 -6.96 7.56 -9.18
CA THR A 86 -7.99 8.58 -9.01
C THR A 86 -7.42 9.93 -9.39
N TYR A 87 -8.19 10.66 -10.19
CA TYR A 87 -7.97 12.07 -10.48
C TYR A 87 -9.19 12.87 -10.04
N MET A 88 -8.97 13.97 -9.32
CA MET A 88 -10.04 14.89 -8.94
C MET A 88 -9.59 16.35 -8.92
N ARG A 89 -10.51 17.23 -9.27
CA ARG A 89 -10.40 18.69 -9.18
C ARG A 89 -11.34 19.16 -8.08
N ILE A 90 -10.79 19.65 -6.99
CA ILE A 90 -11.56 20.21 -5.88
C ILE A 90 -11.46 21.73 -5.97
N ASN A 91 -12.62 22.40 -5.97
CA ASN A 91 -12.71 23.82 -5.74
C ASN A 91 -13.04 24.04 -4.24
N PRO A 92 -12.04 24.15 -3.34
CA PRO A 92 -12.30 24.68 -2.01
C PRO A 92 -12.93 26.06 -2.23
N VAL A 93 -14.02 26.31 -1.52
CA VAL A 93 -15.02 27.39 -1.68
C VAL A 93 -14.45 28.84 -1.73
N SER A 94 -13.12 29.03 -1.80
CA SER A 94 -12.37 30.28 -1.81
C SER A 94 -11.47 30.52 -3.05
N GLY A 95 -11.56 29.72 -4.13
CA GLY A 95 -11.04 30.12 -5.46
C GLY A 95 -9.63 29.65 -5.86
N GLN A 96 -9.07 28.62 -5.21
CA GLN A 96 -7.90 27.91 -5.75
C GLN A 96 -8.28 26.48 -6.08
N GLU A 97 -8.40 26.18 -7.36
CA GLU A 97 -8.58 24.81 -7.82
C GLU A 97 -7.38 23.96 -7.43
N LYS A 98 -7.63 22.86 -6.74
CA LYS A 98 -6.61 21.87 -6.39
C LYS A 98 -6.89 20.59 -7.14
N GLU A 99 -5.94 20.22 -7.98
CA GLU A 99 -5.89 18.89 -8.57
C GLU A 99 -5.27 17.94 -7.56
N VAL A 100 -5.91 16.80 -7.34
CA VAL A 100 -5.42 15.73 -6.50
C VAL A 100 -5.43 14.45 -7.31
N GLU A 101 -4.27 13.85 -7.39
CA GLU A 101 -4.08 12.53 -7.98
C GLU A 101 -3.65 11.57 -6.90
N TYR A 102 -4.20 10.36 -6.90
CA TYR A 102 -3.61 9.28 -6.13
C TYR A 102 -3.67 7.95 -6.85
N PHE A 103 -2.63 7.17 -6.62
CA PHE A 103 -2.47 5.82 -7.14
C PHE A 103 -2.29 4.85 -5.99
N VAL A 104 -3.02 3.73 -6.07
CA VAL A 104 -2.95 2.63 -5.12
C VAL A 104 -2.67 1.35 -5.88
N GLU A 105 -1.67 0.61 -5.42
CA GLU A 105 -1.52 -0.80 -5.73
C GLU A 105 -1.68 -1.59 -4.44
N ALA A 106 -2.63 -2.51 -4.40
CA ALA A 106 -2.88 -3.39 -3.26
C ALA A 106 -2.63 -4.85 -3.66
N ARG A 107 -2.02 -5.61 -2.75
CA ARG A 107 -1.97 -7.07 -2.80
C ARG A 107 -2.84 -7.61 -1.68
N THR A 108 -3.78 -8.48 -2.02
CA THR A 108 -4.73 -9.06 -1.07
C THR A 108 -4.68 -10.58 -1.08
N ASP A 109 -5.37 -11.21 -0.14
CA ASP A 109 -5.80 -12.59 -0.29
C ASP A 109 -7.10 -12.71 -1.11
N THR A 110 -7.65 -13.92 -1.20
CA THR A 110 -8.91 -14.23 -1.90
C THR A 110 -10.14 -13.61 -1.22
N GLY A 111 -10.02 -13.16 0.02
CA GLY A 111 -11.05 -12.44 0.75
C GLY A 111 -10.99 -10.92 0.60
N PHE A 112 -10.04 -10.40 -0.19
CA PHE A 112 -9.65 -8.98 -0.26
C PHE A 112 -9.04 -8.40 1.02
N ASP A 113 -8.60 -9.24 1.95
CA ASP A 113 -7.85 -8.75 3.10
C ASP A 113 -6.45 -8.33 2.66
N MET A 114 -6.05 -7.12 3.07
CA MET A 114 -4.79 -6.53 2.62
C MET A 114 -3.59 -7.31 3.15
N ARG A 115 -2.68 -7.70 2.25
CA ARG A 115 -1.35 -8.24 2.56
C ARG A 115 -0.27 -7.16 2.48
N GLY A 116 -0.40 -6.25 1.51
CA GLY A 116 0.49 -5.10 1.39
C GLY A 116 -0.01 -4.11 0.36
N PHE A 117 0.58 -2.92 0.35
CA PHE A 117 0.18 -1.85 -0.57
C PHE A 117 1.32 -0.89 -0.88
N SER A 118 1.18 -0.19 -2.01
CA SER A 118 1.86 1.07 -2.30
C SER A 118 0.81 2.14 -2.59
N PHE A 119 1.12 3.36 -2.17
CA PHE A 119 0.25 4.52 -2.27
C PHE A 119 1.08 5.73 -2.66
N ARG A 120 0.58 6.53 -3.60
CA ARG A 120 1.14 7.83 -3.95
C ARG A 120 0.00 8.82 -4.09
N MET A 121 0.17 10.01 -3.53
CA MET A 121 -0.69 11.16 -3.74
C MET A 121 0.15 12.35 -4.20
N VAL A 122 -0.38 13.09 -5.16
CA VAL A 122 0.15 14.36 -5.64
C VAL A 122 -0.96 15.41 -5.58
N SER A 123 -0.68 16.55 -4.97
CA SER A 123 -1.60 17.69 -4.86
C SER A 123 -0.81 18.99 -4.99
N GLY A 124 -0.74 19.56 -6.19
CA GLY A 124 0.19 20.64 -6.49
C GLY A 124 1.64 20.21 -6.21
N ASP A 125 2.40 21.03 -5.48
CA ASP A 125 3.78 20.72 -5.09
C ASP A 125 3.90 19.70 -3.95
N TYR A 126 2.78 19.32 -3.33
CA TYR A 126 2.79 18.34 -2.25
C TYR A 126 2.73 16.92 -2.79
N GLN A 127 3.72 16.11 -2.44
CA GLN A 127 3.74 14.67 -2.69
C GLN A 127 3.75 13.91 -1.36
N PHE A 128 2.87 12.93 -1.26
CA PHE A 128 2.84 11.95 -0.18
C PHE A 128 2.96 10.55 -0.76
N THR A 129 3.79 9.71 -0.14
CA THR A 129 3.92 8.31 -0.53
C THR A 129 3.83 7.44 0.70
N ALA A 130 3.15 6.30 0.60
CA ALA A 130 3.12 5.31 1.65
C ALA A 130 3.25 3.90 1.05
N SER A 131 3.85 3.00 1.80
CA SER A 131 3.82 1.57 1.51
C SER A 131 3.65 0.82 2.80
N GLY A 132 2.98 -0.32 2.75
CA GLY A 132 2.78 -1.13 3.94
C GLY A 132 2.80 -2.60 3.63
N GLU A 133 3.26 -3.38 4.61
CA GLU A 133 3.30 -4.83 4.56
C GLU A 133 2.76 -5.42 5.86
N LYS A 134 1.84 -6.35 5.72
CA LYS A 134 1.16 -7.02 6.83
C LYS A 134 1.85 -8.35 7.11
N ARG A 135 2.26 -8.55 8.36
CA ARG A 135 2.76 -9.84 8.88
C ARG A 135 1.91 -10.22 10.09
N GLY A 136 1.10 -11.27 9.94
CA GLY A 136 0.09 -11.63 10.95
C GLY A 136 -0.91 -10.49 11.13
N LYS A 137 -1.00 -9.93 12.33
CA LYS A 137 -1.87 -8.78 12.64
C LYS A 137 -1.14 -7.43 12.57
N LYS A 138 0.16 -7.43 12.30
CA LYS A 138 0.98 -6.24 12.35
C LYS A 138 1.18 -5.68 10.95
N LEU A 139 0.79 -4.43 10.74
CA LEU A 139 1.07 -3.67 9.53
C LEU A 139 2.23 -2.71 9.82
N THR A 140 3.33 -2.87 9.11
CA THR A 140 4.44 -1.90 9.11
C THR A 140 4.25 -0.97 7.92
N ILE A 141 4.22 0.33 8.16
CA ILE A 141 3.97 1.36 7.15
C ILE A 141 5.18 2.28 7.08
N HIS A 142 5.72 2.43 5.88
CA HIS A 142 6.72 3.42 5.52
C HIS A 142 6.02 4.53 4.77
N TYR A 143 6.19 5.79 5.19
CA TYR A 143 5.64 6.91 4.44
C TYR A 143 6.61 8.09 4.36
N THR A 144 6.46 8.88 3.31
CA THR A 144 7.21 10.10 3.07
C THR A 144 6.24 11.25 2.89
N SER A 145 6.45 12.33 3.65
CA SER A 145 5.65 13.56 3.58
C SER A 145 6.57 14.75 3.76
N GLY A 146 6.53 15.72 2.85
CA GLY A 146 7.38 16.92 2.95
C GLY A 146 8.88 16.61 2.96
N GLY A 147 9.30 15.50 2.32
CA GLY A 147 10.68 15.04 2.28
C GLY A 147 11.13 14.22 3.48
N GLU A 148 10.33 14.12 4.54
CA GLU A 148 10.66 13.30 5.71
C GLU A 148 10.11 11.89 5.57
N GLU A 149 10.98 10.90 5.79
CA GLU A 149 10.59 9.49 5.86
C GLU A 149 10.28 9.08 7.31
N ARG A 150 9.18 8.34 7.49
CA ARG A 150 8.74 7.83 8.78
C ARG A 150 8.27 6.40 8.66
N VAL A 151 8.44 5.65 9.75
CA VAL A 151 7.97 4.28 9.89
C VAL A 151 7.03 4.21 11.08
N ILE A 152 5.84 3.66 10.87
CA ILE A 152 4.88 3.39 11.94
C ILE A 152 4.40 1.95 11.86
N GLU A 153 3.95 1.45 13.00
CA GLU A 153 3.38 0.11 13.10
C GLU A 153 1.97 0.21 13.67
N LYS A 154 1.03 -0.51 13.05
CA LYS A 154 -0.35 -0.62 13.52
C LYS A 154 -0.73 -2.08 13.66
N GLU A 155 -1.44 -2.41 14.73
CA GLU A 155 -2.08 -3.71 14.84
C GLU A 155 -3.45 -3.64 14.16
N LEU A 156 -3.60 -4.35 13.06
CA LEU A 156 -4.80 -4.41 12.25
C LEU A 156 -5.19 -5.87 12.02
N LYS A 157 -6.40 -6.25 12.42
CA LYS A 157 -6.86 -7.64 12.30
C LYS A 157 -7.07 -8.00 10.82
N LEU A 158 -8.00 -7.34 10.14
CA LEU A 158 -8.38 -7.60 8.75
C LEU A 158 -8.72 -6.30 8.02
N PRO A 159 -7.77 -5.34 7.91
CA PRO A 159 -8.05 -4.08 7.23
C PRO A 159 -8.14 -4.33 5.72
N GLN A 160 -9.17 -3.76 5.11
CA GLN A 160 -9.28 -3.63 3.67
C GLN A 160 -8.75 -2.25 3.25
N LEU A 161 -8.55 -2.04 1.95
CA LEU A 161 -8.23 -0.73 1.39
C LEU A 161 -9.44 -0.20 0.62
N PRO A 162 -9.74 1.11 0.64
CA PRO A 162 -10.89 1.64 -0.09
C PRO A 162 -10.92 1.19 -1.56
N ALA A 163 -9.76 1.08 -2.20
CA ALA A 163 -9.59 0.56 -3.56
C ALA A 163 -10.08 -0.89 -3.77
N THR A 164 -10.20 -1.69 -2.71
CA THR A 164 -10.67 -3.10 -2.77
C THR A 164 -12.19 -3.24 -2.67
N LEU A 165 -12.93 -2.13 -2.44
CA LEU A 165 -14.39 -2.16 -2.24
C LEU A 165 -15.13 -2.81 -3.42
N GLU A 166 -14.75 -2.49 -4.64
CA GLU A 166 -15.33 -3.07 -5.87
C GLU A 166 -15.22 -4.60 -5.86
N GLY A 167 -14.03 -5.12 -5.57
CA GLY A 167 -13.77 -6.55 -5.45
C GLY A 167 -14.52 -7.22 -4.31
N LEU A 168 -14.69 -6.54 -3.17
CA LEU A 168 -15.47 -7.06 -2.04
C LEU A 168 -16.95 -7.19 -2.40
N VAL A 169 -17.50 -6.18 -3.06
CA VAL A 169 -18.90 -6.16 -3.49
C VAL A 169 -19.14 -7.19 -4.61
N SER A 170 -18.18 -7.40 -5.51
CA SER A 170 -18.30 -8.40 -6.58
C SER A 170 -18.32 -9.84 -6.05
N LEU A 171 -17.74 -10.10 -4.87
CA LEU A 171 -17.91 -11.36 -4.13
C LEU A 171 -19.26 -11.49 -3.41
N GLY A 172 -20.16 -10.52 -3.55
CA GLY A 172 -21.44 -10.48 -2.84
C GLY A 172 -21.31 -10.23 -1.33
N LYS A 173 -20.15 -9.75 -0.85
CA LYS A 173 -19.95 -9.52 0.58
C LYS A 173 -20.77 -8.32 1.06
N THR A 174 -21.46 -8.51 2.18
CA THR A 174 -22.19 -7.47 2.91
C THR A 174 -21.78 -7.48 4.38
N GLY A 175 -22.01 -6.38 5.09
CA GLY A 175 -21.65 -6.25 6.51
C GLY A 175 -20.86 -4.99 6.82
N GLU A 176 -20.19 -5.01 7.97
CA GLU A 176 -19.32 -3.92 8.43
C GLU A 176 -17.86 -4.32 8.24
N PHE A 177 -17.11 -3.43 7.60
CA PHE A 177 -15.71 -3.63 7.27
C PHE A 177 -14.88 -2.46 7.79
N GLU A 178 -13.65 -2.77 8.21
CA GLU A 178 -12.67 -1.75 8.58
C GLU A 178 -11.73 -1.54 7.40
N PHE A 179 -11.69 -0.30 6.91
CA PHE A 179 -10.82 0.11 5.85
C PHE A 179 -9.68 0.94 6.44
N TYR A 180 -8.44 0.56 6.12
CA TYR A 180 -7.29 1.42 6.36
C TYR A 180 -7.18 2.41 5.20
N ASP A 181 -7.15 3.70 5.52
CA ASP A 181 -7.00 4.76 4.54
C ASP A 181 -5.57 5.32 4.60
N PRO A 182 -4.73 5.09 3.57
CA PRO A 182 -3.36 5.60 3.53
C PRO A 182 -3.28 7.13 3.52
N THR A 183 -4.34 7.83 3.07
CA THR A 183 -4.34 9.30 2.97
C THR A 183 -4.41 9.96 4.35
N THR A 184 -5.26 9.43 5.22
CA THR A 184 -5.47 9.91 6.59
C THR A 184 -4.70 9.09 7.63
N GLN A 185 -4.09 7.97 7.22
CA GLN A 185 -3.47 6.97 8.07
C GLN A 185 -4.41 6.43 9.17
N SER A 186 -5.71 6.45 8.90
CA SER A 186 -6.76 6.14 9.87
C SER A 186 -7.54 4.87 9.47
N LEU A 187 -8.35 4.37 10.40
CA LEU A 187 -9.32 3.32 10.10
C LEU A 187 -10.70 3.97 9.95
N MET A 188 -11.40 3.60 8.88
CA MET A 188 -12.79 3.97 8.66
C MET A 188 -13.66 2.72 8.68
N LYS A 189 -14.82 2.82 9.33
CA LYS A 189 -15.83 1.75 9.33
C LYS A 189 -16.80 2.00 8.19
N VAL A 190 -16.96 1.00 7.32
CA VAL A 190 -17.85 1.09 6.16
C VAL A 190 -18.88 -0.03 6.25
N LYS A 191 -20.14 0.34 6.05
CA LYS A 191 -21.25 -0.61 6.00
C LYS A 191 -21.67 -0.86 4.56
N VAL A 192 -21.48 -2.09 4.11
CA VAL A 192 -21.90 -2.54 2.77
C VAL A 192 -23.24 -3.25 2.91
N LYS A 193 -24.24 -2.81 2.14
CA LYS A 193 -25.56 -3.41 2.07
C LYS A 193 -25.89 -3.72 0.62
N TYR A 194 -26.53 -4.86 0.42
CA TYR A 194 -27.21 -5.16 -0.83
C TYR A 194 -28.54 -4.41 -0.87
N ILE A 195 -28.83 -3.73 -1.98
CA ILE A 195 -30.03 -2.88 -2.14
C ILE A 195 -31.03 -3.41 -3.18
N GLY A 196 -30.81 -4.60 -3.72
CA GLY A 196 -31.62 -5.20 -4.80
C GLY A 196 -30.86 -5.28 -6.13
N GLU A 197 -31.44 -5.95 -7.12
CA GLU A 197 -30.96 -5.96 -8.50
C GLU A 197 -31.43 -4.67 -9.20
N GLY A 198 -30.53 -4.02 -9.94
CA GLY A 198 -30.93 -2.92 -10.82
C GLY A 198 -31.85 -3.47 -11.91
N ILE A 199 -33.05 -2.90 -12.01
CA ILE A 199 -34.07 -3.22 -13.01
C ILE A 199 -33.56 -2.91 -14.41
#